data_AF-A0A2N9NWX8-F1
#
_entry.id   AF-A0A2N9NWX8-F1
#
_cell.length_a   1.000
_cell.length_b   1.000
_cell.length_c   1.000
_cell.angle_alpha   90.00
_cell.angle_beta   90.00
_cell.angle_gamma   90.00
#
_symmetry.space_group_name_H-M   'P 1'
#
loop_
_entity.id
_entity.type
_entity.pdbx_description
1 polymer ?
#
loop_
_entity_poly.entity_id
_entity_poly.type
_entity_poly.pdbx_seq_one_letter_code
_entity_poly.pdbx_strand_id
1 'polypeptide(L)' 'MRTLLKSISTGLYFQGPDKWTSDPTDALNFKSIDRAVQFVERWALKEVELAFAFQKFGQVKSVPIEKTAAKFSED' A
#
# COMPACT_ATOMS: atom_id res chain seq x y z
N MET A 1 2.64 -12.94 1.31
CA MET A 1 2.95 -11.54 1.01
C MET A 1 1.74 -10.71 1.39
N ARG A 2 1.92 -9.58 2.07
CA ARG A 2 0.82 -8.64 2.36
C ARG A 2 1.02 -7.40 1.49
N THR A 3 -0.05 -6.97 0.84
CA THR A 3 -0.08 -5.72 0.09
C THR A 3 -0.74 -4.69 0.99
N LEU A 4 0.05 -3.70 1.41
CA LEU A 4 -0.34 -2.65 2.34
C LEU A 4 -0.27 -1.31 1.63
N LEU A 5 -0.94 -0.31 2.18
CA LEU A 5 -0.68 1.09 1.83
C LEU A 5 0.12 1.72 2.95
N LYS A 6 1.08 2.55 2.59
CA LYS A 6 1.91 3.30 3.53
C LYS A 6 1.85 4.78 3.16
N SER A 7 1.67 5.64 4.16
CA SER A 7 1.73 7.08 3.99
C SER A 7 3.19 7.50 3.81
N ILE A 8 3.46 8.29 2.79
CA ILE A 8 4.78 8.88 2.51
C ILE A 8 5.12 9.92 3.58
N SER A 9 4.12 10.74 3.96
CA SER A 9 4.28 11.82 4.93
C SER A 9 4.57 11.33 6.36
N THR A 10 3.92 10.25 6.80
CA THR A 10 4.03 9.76 8.20
C THR A 10 4.79 8.44 8.34
N GLY A 11 4.98 7.70 7.25
CA GLY A 11 5.55 6.35 7.28
C GLY A 11 4.61 5.28 7.82
N LEU A 12 3.38 5.62 8.20
CA LEU A 12 2.41 4.70 8.79
C LEU A 12 1.69 3.87 7.71
N TYR A 13 1.24 2.68 8.10
CA TYR A 13 0.47 1.78 7.27
C TYR A 13 -1.03 2.01 7.45
N PHE A 14 -1.77 1.96 6.35
CA PHE A 14 -3.22 2.10 6.37
C PHE A 14 -3.86 0.87 7.04
N GLN A 15 -4.63 1.08 8.09
CA GLN A 15 -5.39 0.04 8.79
C GLN A 15 -6.88 0.10 8.42
N GLY A 16 -7.41 1.30 8.12
CA GLY A 16 -8.82 1.50 7.79
C GLY A 16 -9.15 2.98 7.59
N PRO A 17 -10.41 3.32 7.34
CA PRO A 17 -10.83 4.72 7.20
C PRO A 17 -10.43 5.52 8.43
N ASP A 18 -9.61 6.55 8.21
CA ASP A 18 -9.01 7.40 9.25
C ASP A 18 -8.10 6.69 10.27
N LYS A 19 -7.73 5.43 10.01
CA LYS A 19 -6.87 4.63 10.91
C LYS A 19 -5.57 4.25 10.23
N TRP A 20 -4.47 4.64 10.89
CA TRP A 20 -3.10 4.36 10.48
C TRP A 20 -2.35 3.71 11.63
N THR A 21 -1.47 2.77 11.31
CA THR A 21 -0.69 2.00 12.29
C THR A 21 0.78 1.98 11.89
N SER A 22 1.69 2.00 12.86
CA SER A 22 3.11 1.77 12.59
C SER A 22 3.43 0.30 12.35
N ASP A 23 2.51 -0.60 12.71
CA ASP A 23 2.72 -2.03 12.64
C ASP A 23 2.13 -2.62 11.33
N PRO A 24 2.96 -3.20 10.45
CA PRO A 24 2.50 -3.77 9.18
C PRO A 24 1.63 -5.02 9.37
N THR A 25 1.62 -5.62 10.57
CA THR A 25 0.77 -6.77 10.89
C THR A 25 -0.67 -6.37 11.24
N ASP A 26 -0.86 -5.17 11.78
CA ASP A 26 -2.17 -4.55 12.02
C ASP A 26 -2.75 -3.85 10.78
N ALA A 27 -1.91 -3.60 9.77
CA ALA A 27 -2.30 -2.92 8.55
C ALA A 27 -3.27 -3.72 7.67
N LEU A 28 -4.12 -3.01 6.92
CA LEU A 28 -5.07 -3.57 5.99
C LEU A 28 -4.33 -4.27 4.85
N ASN A 29 -4.54 -5.59 4.76
CA ASN A 29 -4.00 -6.38 3.66
C ASN A 29 -4.97 -6.38 2.48
N PHE A 30 -4.62 -5.64 1.43
CA PHE A 30 -5.39 -5.56 0.18
C PHE A 30 -5.36 -6.86 -0.63
N LYS A 31 -4.41 -7.77 -0.35
CA LYS A 31 -4.16 -9.05 -1.03
C LYS A 31 -3.77 -8.96 -2.52
N SER A 32 -4.11 -7.86 -3.20
CA SER A 32 -3.85 -7.61 -4.61
C SER A 32 -3.40 -6.17 -4.82
N ILE A 33 -2.48 -5.96 -5.76
CA ILE A 33 -1.99 -4.62 -6.15
C ILE A 33 -3.13 -3.81 -6.76
N ASP A 34 -3.84 -4.40 -7.72
CA ASP A 34 -5.00 -3.78 -8.40
C ASP A 34 -6.02 -3.23 -7.39
N ARG A 35 -6.46 -4.04 -6.43
CA ARG A 35 -7.39 -3.59 -5.37
C ARG A 35 -6.84 -2.43 -4.55
N ALA A 36 -5.55 -2.41 -4.27
CA ALA A 36 -4.93 -1.34 -3.51
C ALA A 36 -4.84 -0.05 -4.34
N VAL A 37 -4.47 -0.15 -5.63
CA VAL A 37 -4.44 0.98 -6.57
C VAL A 37 -5.85 1.54 -6.76
N GLN A 38 -6.84 0.69 -7.09
CA GLN A 38 -8.24 1.10 -7.23
C GLN A 38 -8.77 1.76 -5.95
N PHE A 39 -8.34 1.30 -4.77
CA PHE A 39 -8.72 1.94 -3.50
C PHE A 39 -8.12 3.34 -3.40
N VAL A 40 -6.83 3.50 -3.66
CA VAL A 40 -6.19 4.83 -3.65
C VAL A 40 -6.86 5.78 -4.64
N GLU A 41 -7.15 5.32 -5.85
CA GLU A 41 -7.84 6.11 -6.88
C GLU A 41 -9.27 6.47 -6.46
N ARG A 42 -10.04 5.49 -5.98
CA ARG A 42 -11.44 5.69 -5.55
C ARG A 42 -11.57 6.67 -4.40
N TRP A 43 -10.63 6.63 -3.46
CA TRP A 43 -10.63 7.51 -2.28
C TRP A 43 -9.77 8.75 -2.47
N ALA A 44 -9.19 8.95 -3.66
CA ALA A 44 -8.25 10.02 -3.99
C ALA A 44 -7.18 10.22 -2.89
N LEU A 45 -6.66 9.12 -2.34
CA LEU A 45 -5.65 9.17 -1.28
C LEU A 45 -4.37 9.78 -1.86
N LYS A 46 -3.91 10.86 -1.24
CA LYS A 46 -2.67 11.55 -1.62
C LYS A 46 -1.53 11.07 -0.74
N GLU A 47 -0.31 11.18 -1.26
CA GLU A 47 0.93 10.89 -0.51
C GLU A 47 0.97 9.47 0.08
N VAL A 48 0.53 8.50 -0.72
CA VAL A 48 0.55 7.08 -0.34
C VAL A 48 1.36 6.25 -1.33
N GLU A 49 2.08 5.27 -0.79
CA GLU A 49 2.86 4.29 -1.52
C GLU A 49 2.38 2.87 -1.19
N LEU A 50 2.52 1.94 -2.14
CA LEU A 50 2.25 0.53 -1.90
C LEU A 50 3.41 -0.09 -1.15
N ALA A 51 3.13 -0.77 -0.04
CA ALA A 51 4.12 -1.48 0.74
C ALA A 51 3.85 -2.99 0.72
N PHE A 52 4.85 -3.76 0.31
CA PHE A 52 4.82 -5.22 0.27
C PHE A 52 5.57 -5.78 1.47
N ALA A 53 4.84 -6.32 2.43
CA ALA A 53 5.43 -6.98 3.59
C ALA A 53 5.60 -8.49 3.34
N PHE A 54 6.85 -8.95 3.37
CA PHE A 54 7.22 -10.35 3.24
C PHE A 54 7.60 -10.92 4.61
N GLN A 55 6.65 -11.62 5.26
CA GLN A 55 6.87 -12.25 6.58
C GLN A 55 8.10 -13.16 6.64
N LYS A 56 8.48 -13.77 5.50
CA LYS A 56 9.59 -14.74 5.44
C LYS A 56 10.98 -14.11 5.63
N PHE A 57 11.11 -12.80 5.45
CA PHE A 57 12.40 -12.10 5.48
C PHE A 57 12.40 -10.81 6.32
N GLY A 58 11.27 -10.48 6.98
CA GLY A 58 11.12 -9.21 7.68
C GLY A 58 11.26 -7.98 6.76
N GLN A 59 11.25 -8.19 5.44
CA GLN A 59 11.52 -7.15 4.47
C GLN A 59 10.19 -6.52 4.02
N VAL A 60 10.12 -5.19 4.11
CA VAL A 60 9.05 -4.40 3.51
C VAL A 60 9.65 -3.64 2.33
N LYS A 61 9.08 -3.83 1.14
CA LYS A 61 9.42 -3.02 -0.04
C LYS A 61 8.30 -2.04 -0.29
N SER A 62 8.61 -0.76 -0.41
CA SER A 62 7.63 0.25 -0.77
C SER A 62 7.86 0.76 -2.20
N VAL A 63 6.78 0.98 -2.93
CA VAL A 63 6.79 1.49 -4.30
C VAL A 63 5.76 2.62 -4.43
N PRO A 64 6.12 3.75 -5.04
CA PRO A 64 5.18 4.84 -5.26
C PRO A 64 4.10 4.40 -6.24
N ILE A 65 2.85 4.74 -5.93
CA ILE A 65 1.67 4.29 -6.71
C ILE A 65 1.74 4.76 -8.16
N GLU A 66 2.26 5.97 -8.37
CA GLU A 66 2.49 6.58 -9.68
C GLU A 66 3.34 5.69 -10.61
N LYS A 67 4.31 4.94 -10.06
CA LYS A 67 5.15 4.02 -10.84
C LYS A 67 4.52 2.65 -11.07
N THR A 68 3.55 2.26 -10.25
CA THR A 68 2.81 1.00 -10.42
C THR A 68 1.68 1.14 -11.42
N ALA A 69 0.91 2.23 -11.42
CA ALA A 69 -0.16 2.43 -12.41
C ALA A 69 0.37 2.43 -13.85
N ALA A 70 1.53 3.06 -14.08
CA ALA A 70 2.17 3.11 -15.39
C ALA A 70 2.68 1.75 -15.93
N LYS A 71 2.76 0.70 -15.09
CA LYS A 71 3.26 -0.62 -15.50
C LYS A 71 2.17 -1.67 -15.74
N PHE A 72 0.91 -1.38 -15.42
CA PHE A 72 -0.21 -2.33 -15.54
C PHE A 72 -1.26 -1.90 -16.58
N SER A 73 -1.00 -0.85 -17.37
CA SER A 73 -1.81 -0.47 -18.54
C SER A 73 -1.29 -1.01 -19.87
N GLU A 74 -0.37 -1.98 -19.84
CA GLU A 74 0.10 -2.69 -21.04
C GLU A 74 -0.23 -4.19 -20.87
N ASP A 75 -1.49 -4.56 -21.10
CA ASP A 75 -1.91 -5.89 -21.58
C ASP A 75 -3.17 -5.75 -22.44
#